data_AF-A0A6M3IML5-F1
#
_entry.id   AF-A0A6M3IML5-F1
#
_cell.length_a   1.000
_cell.length_b   1.000
_cell.length_c   1.000
_cell.angle_alpha   90.00
_cell.angle_beta   90.00
_cell.angle_gamma   90.00
#
_symmetry.space_group_name_H-M   'P 1'
#
loop_
_entity.id
_entity.type
_entity.pdbx_description
1 polymer ?
#
loop_
_entity_poly.entity_id
_entity_poly.type
_entity_poly.pdbx_seq_one_letter_code
_entity_poly.pdbx_strand_id
1 'polypeptide(L)'
;MKKEIIETLNKTGLLKITGSYADGTNTENSDIDFYVKPDEIDTPFTERNMLKIIKVLSDFHIKWNSTRVGYISTIKSNNSLPIEMEFADCFFPRKNKLKEVEIEGVKFKTF
;
A
#
# COMPACT_ATOMS: atom_id res chain seq x y z
N MET A 1 -16.83 -4.43 1.32
CA MET A 1 -15.92 -3.48 1.99
C MET A 1 -14.44 -3.84 1.87
N LYS A 2 -13.93 -4.91 2.51
CA LYS A 2 -12.48 -5.24 2.51
C LYS A 2 -11.89 -5.49 1.12
N LYS A 3 -12.56 -6.29 0.29
CA LYS A 3 -12.13 -6.53 -1.09
C LYS A 3 -12.20 -5.26 -1.97
N GLU A 4 -13.25 -4.46 -1.81
CA GLU A 4 -13.48 -3.26 -2.64
C GLU A 4 -12.39 -2.18 -2.45
N ILE A 5 -11.91 -1.99 -1.22
CA ILE A 5 -10.81 -1.05 -0.97
C ILE A 5 -9.51 -1.55 -1.63
N ILE A 6 -9.19 -2.83 -1.49
CA ILE A 6 -8.00 -3.45 -2.11
C ILE A 6 -8.09 -3.39 -3.64
N GLU A 7 -9.26 -3.66 -4.21
CA GLU A 7 -9.50 -3.50 -5.65
C GLU A 7 -9.33 -2.06 -6.11
N THR A 8 -9.84 -1.09 -5.34
CA THR A 8 -9.73 0.33 -5.68
C THR A 8 -8.28 0.79 -5.60
N LEU A 9 -7.56 0.40 -4.54
CA LEU A 9 -6.13 0.65 -4.39
C LEU A 9 -5.33 0.06 -5.56
N ASN A 10 -5.61 -1.19 -5.97
CA ASN A 10 -4.96 -1.82 -7.13
C ASN A 10 -5.25 -1.07 -8.44
N LYS A 11 -6.51 -0.66 -8.65
CA LYS A 11 -6.95 0.09 -9.85
C LYS A 11 -6.28 1.46 -10.00
N THR A 12 -5.72 2.04 -8.92
CA THR A 12 -4.94 3.28 -9.04
C THR A 12 -3.73 3.12 -9.95
N GLY A 13 -3.17 1.90 -10.05
CA GLY A 13 -1.92 1.64 -10.78
C GLY A 13 -0.67 2.30 -10.15
N LEU A 14 -0.80 2.88 -8.95
CA LEU A 14 0.27 3.62 -8.26
C LEU A 14 1.08 2.76 -7.29
N LEU A 15 0.55 1.57 -6.96
CA LEU A 15 1.05 0.71 -5.90
C LEU A 15 1.84 -0.46 -6.47
N LYS A 16 2.93 -0.82 -5.79
CA LYS A 16 3.60 -2.11 -5.93
C LYS A 16 3.73 -2.76 -4.56
N ILE A 17 3.54 -4.07 -4.49
CA ILE A 17 3.77 -4.81 -3.25
C ILE A 17 5.27 -5.04 -3.06
N THR A 18 5.74 -4.79 -1.83
CA THR A 18 7.09 -5.12 -1.38
C THR A 18 7.04 -5.94 -0.08
N GLY A 19 8.19 -6.16 0.53
CA GLY A 19 8.30 -6.80 1.85
C GLY A 19 7.87 -8.26 1.85
N SER A 20 7.40 -8.73 3.01
CA SER A 20 7.16 -10.16 3.26
C SER A 20 6.12 -10.78 2.33
N TYR A 21 5.11 -10.02 1.92
CA TYR A 21 4.12 -10.46 0.92
C TYR A 21 4.77 -10.70 -0.43
N ALA A 22 5.59 -9.76 -0.91
CA ALA A 22 6.28 -9.90 -2.19
C ALA A 22 7.32 -11.05 -2.20
N ASP A 23 7.88 -11.37 -1.04
CA ASP A 23 8.84 -12.44 -0.86
C ASP A 23 8.20 -13.81 -0.57
N GLY A 24 6.90 -13.86 -0.31
CA GLY A 24 6.18 -15.08 0.07
C GLY A 24 6.61 -15.62 1.44
N THR A 25 7.03 -14.73 2.34
CA THR A 25 7.44 -15.03 3.73
C THR A 25 6.47 -14.42 4.75
N ASN A 26 5.36 -13.85 4.28
CA ASN A 26 4.33 -13.27 5.13
C ASN A 26 3.64 -14.33 6.00
N THR A 27 3.13 -13.86 7.13
CA THR A 27 2.32 -14.61 8.09
C THR A 27 0.95 -13.96 8.22
N GLU A 28 0.04 -14.56 8.99
CA GLU A 28 -1.29 -13.99 9.30
C GLU A 28 -1.26 -12.62 10.00
N ASN A 29 -0.11 -12.26 10.60
CA ASN A 29 0.10 -11.01 11.32
C ASN A 29 1.03 -10.04 10.58
N SER A 30 1.47 -10.38 9.36
CA SER A 30 2.38 -9.53 8.59
C SER A 30 1.63 -8.37 7.96
N ASP A 31 2.13 -7.15 8.07
CA ASP A 31 1.53 -6.00 7.38
C ASP A 31 1.73 -6.09 5.87
N ILE A 32 0.90 -5.34 5.12
CA ILE A 32 1.06 -5.23 3.66
C ILE A 32 1.84 -3.96 3.34
N ASP A 33 3.05 -4.15 2.80
CA ASP A 33 3.92 -3.06 2.39
C ASP A 33 3.67 -2.65 0.93
N PHE A 34 3.17 -1.43 0.74
CA PHE A 34 2.99 -0.83 -0.57
C PHE A 34 4.05 0.24 -0.85
N TYR A 35 4.83 0.00 -1.90
CA TYR A 35 5.58 1.07 -2.54
C TYR A 35 4.63 1.96 -3.33
N VAL A 36 4.67 3.27 -3.05
CA VAL A 36 3.98 4.29 -3.83
C VAL A 36 4.99 4.99 -4.72
N LYS A 37 4.85 4.87 -6.04
CA LYS A 37 5.75 5.57 -6.95
C LYS A 37 5.59 7.09 -6.78
N PRO A 38 6.65 7.85 -6.47
CA PRO A 38 6.56 9.30 -6.46
C PRO A 38 6.34 9.86 -7.86
N ASP A 39 5.73 11.05 -7.96
CA ASP A 39 5.69 11.81 -9.21
C ASP A 39 7.12 12.32 -9.57
N GLU A 40 7.38 12.69 -10.83
CA GLU A 40 8.73 13.02 -11.33
C GLU A 40 9.46 14.12 -10.53
N ILE A 41 10.80 14.04 -10.60
CA ILE A 41 11.80 14.50 -9.61
C ILE A 41 11.82 16.02 -9.30
N ASP A 42 11.27 16.88 -10.16
CA ASP A 42 11.41 18.35 -10.01
C ASP A 42 10.31 19.03 -9.21
N THR A 43 9.64 18.25 -8.36
CA THR A 43 8.58 18.77 -7.52
C THR A 43 8.79 18.34 -6.07
N PRO A 44 8.59 19.22 -5.06
CA PRO A 44 8.43 18.81 -3.66
C PRO A 44 7.17 17.92 -3.43
N PHE A 45 6.66 17.27 -4.48
CA PHE A 45 5.37 16.61 -4.62
C PHE A 45 5.49 15.08 -4.63
N THR A 46 6.44 14.50 -3.88
CA THR A 46 6.33 13.11 -3.39
C THR A 46 4.95 12.83 -2.77
N GLU A 47 4.25 13.89 -2.34
CA GLU A 47 2.88 13.86 -1.82
C GLU A 47 1.78 13.59 -2.85
N ARG A 48 1.90 13.86 -4.16
CA ARG A 48 0.73 13.78 -5.07
C ARG A 48 0.13 12.39 -5.20
N ASN A 49 0.96 11.38 -5.41
CA ASN A 49 0.46 9.99 -5.48
C ASN A 49 0.04 9.50 -4.11
N MET A 50 0.72 9.92 -3.03
CA MET A 50 0.29 9.62 -1.67
C MET A 50 -1.08 10.23 -1.35
N LEU A 51 -1.37 11.46 -1.79
CA LEU A 51 -2.67 12.11 -1.64
C LEU A 51 -3.78 11.36 -2.38
N LYS A 52 -3.49 10.74 -3.53
CA LYS A 52 -4.45 9.87 -4.22
C LYS A 52 -4.75 8.62 -3.39
N ILE A 53 -3.74 8.02 -2.76
CA ILE A 53 -3.94 6.89 -1.83
C ILE A 53 -4.75 7.33 -0.61
N ILE A 54 -4.39 8.44 0.03
CA ILE A 54 -5.12 9.03 1.16
C ILE A 54 -6.59 9.27 0.79
N LYS A 55 -6.85 9.77 -0.42
CA LYS A 55 -8.21 9.96 -0.92
C LYS A 55 -8.98 8.64 -1.01
N VAL A 56 -8.37 7.58 -1.57
CA VAL A 56 -9.00 6.25 -1.59
C VAL A 56 -9.32 5.78 -0.17
N LEU A 57 -8.35 5.85 0.75
CA LEU A 57 -8.59 5.48 2.15
C LEU A 57 -9.74 6.29 2.78
N SER A 58 -9.78 7.61 2.54
CA SER A 58 -10.81 8.51 3.05
C SER A 58 -12.21 8.21 2.48
N ASP A 59 -12.30 7.89 1.19
CA ASP A 59 -13.55 7.54 0.51
C ASP A 59 -14.16 6.23 1.08
N PHE A 60 -13.33 5.36 1.66
CA PHE A 60 -13.73 4.15 2.39
C PHE A 60 -13.77 4.33 3.92
N HIS A 61 -13.67 5.57 4.42
CA HIS A 61 -13.63 5.90 5.84
C HIS A 61 -12.52 5.18 6.63
N ILE A 62 -11.41 4.84 5.98
CA ILE A 62 -10.24 4.25 6.63
C ILE A 62 -9.37 5.35 7.23
N LYS A 63 -9.15 5.23 8.55
CA LYS A 63 -8.22 6.07 9.30
C LYS A 63 -6.79 5.66 9.01
N TRP A 64 -5.94 6.65 8.80
CA TRP A 64 -4.51 6.49 8.57
C TRP A 64 -3.74 7.46 9.45
N ASN A 65 -2.48 7.12 9.71
CA ASN A 65 -1.52 7.97 10.42
C ASN A 65 -0.27 8.18 9.55
N SER A 66 0.48 9.25 9.82
CA SER A 66 1.79 9.47 9.23
C SER A 66 2.80 9.74 10.34
N THR A 67 3.92 9.01 10.32
CA THR A 67 5.04 9.20 11.24
C THR A 67 6.18 10.02 10.63
N ARG A 68 6.17 10.19 9.30
CA ARG A 68 7.15 10.96 8.53
C ARG A 68 6.63 11.25 7.12
N VAL A 69 7.20 12.26 6.47
CA VAL A 69 6.92 12.60 5.06
C VAL A 69 7.15 11.38 4.16
N GLY A 70 6.24 11.16 3.21
CA GLY A 70 6.33 10.05 2.26
C GLY A 70 5.94 8.69 2.83
N TYR A 71 5.41 8.61 4.06
CA TYR A 71 4.92 7.37 4.68
C TYR A 71 3.57 7.59 5.37
N ILE A 72 2.62 6.68 5.12
CA ILE A 72 1.38 6.55 5.88
C ILE A 72 1.12 5.08 6.21
N SER A 73 0.42 4.82 7.31
CA SER A 73 -0.03 3.48 7.67
C SER A 73 -1.45 3.47 8.22
N THR A 74 -2.15 2.37 8.03
CA THR A 74 -3.47 2.13 8.65
C THR A 74 -3.28 1.33 9.93
N ILE A 75 -3.86 1.78 11.04
CA ILE A 75 -3.82 1.00 12.28
C ILE A 75 -5.02 0.06 12.34
N LYS A 76 -4.77 -1.23 12.61
CA LYS A 76 -5.82 -2.25 12.65
C LYS A 76 -6.88 -1.97 13.71
N SER A 77 -6.50 -1.52 14.91
CA SER A 77 -7.47 -1.21 15.98
C SER A 77 -8.39 -0.03 15.66
N ASN A 78 -7.99 0.85 14.74
CA ASN A 78 -8.75 2.04 14.36
C ASN A 78 -9.70 1.78 13.17
N ASN A 79 -9.62 0.61 12.55
CA ASN A 79 -10.29 0.28 11.30
C ASN A 79 -10.87 -1.13 11.35
N SER A 80 -11.94 -1.42 10.61
CA SER A 80 -12.41 -2.81 10.43
C SER A 80 -11.59 -3.57 9.38
N LEU A 81 -10.28 -3.30 9.31
CA LEU A 81 -9.34 -3.95 8.39
C LEU A 81 -8.80 -5.24 9.03
N PRO A 82 -8.59 -6.31 8.24
CA PRO A 82 -8.04 -7.57 8.75
C PRO A 82 -6.56 -7.43 9.13
N ILE A 83 -5.85 -6.49 8.51
CA ILE A 83 -4.41 -6.35 8.52
C ILE A 83 -4.01 -4.89 8.33
N GLU A 84 -2.82 -4.50 8.80
CA GLU A 84 -2.31 -3.15 8.55
C GLU A 84 -1.76 -3.03 7.13
N MET A 85 -1.91 -1.84 6.57
CA MET A 85 -1.38 -1.47 5.27
C MET A 85 -0.44 -0.29 5.46
N GLU A 86 0.79 -0.43 4.97
CA GLU A 86 1.79 0.62 4.97
C GLU A 86 2.02 1.11 3.55
N PHE A 87 2.11 2.42 3.37
CA PHE A 87 2.32 3.02 2.06
C PHE A 87 3.50 3.98 2.16
N ALA A 88 4.54 3.73 1.37
CA ALA A 88 5.72 4.57 1.38
C ALA A 88 6.35 4.76 0.00
N ASP A 89 6.90 5.95 -0.25
CA ASP A 89 7.74 6.22 -1.42
C ASP A 89 9.19 5.71 -1.27
N CYS A 90 9.61 5.44 -0.03
CA CYS A 90 10.95 4.94 0.29
C CYS A 90 11.03 3.41 0.35
N PHE A 91 9.90 2.72 0.12
CA PHE A 91 9.85 1.26 0.00
C PHE A 91 10.40 0.83 -1.35
N PHE A 92 11.72 0.85 -1.52
CA PHE A 92 12.34 0.45 -2.78
C PHE A 92 11.98 -1.00 -3.15
N PRO A 93 11.16 -1.23 -4.20
CA PRO A 93 10.85 -2.59 -4.64
C PRO A 93 12.14 -3.28 -5.05
N ARG A 94 12.40 -4.45 -4.50
CA ARG A 94 13.55 -5.27 -4.90
C ARG A 94 13.11 -6.26 -5.96
N LYS A 95 14.06 -7.01 -6.53
CA LYS A 95 13.70 -8.18 -7.35
C LYS A 95 12.99 -9.16 -6.43
N ASN A 96 11.67 -9.25 -6.56
CA ASN A 96 10.86 -10.01 -5.62
C ASN A 96 10.93 -11.49 -5.97
N LYS A 97 10.74 -12.35 -4.95
CA LYS A 97 10.73 -13.80 -5.15
C LYS A 97 9.48 -14.23 -5.91
N LEU A 98 8.34 -13.63 -5.61
CA LEU A 98 7.08 -13.85 -6.31
C LEU A 98 6.93 -12.83 -7.45
N LYS A 99 6.21 -13.20 -8.52
CA LYS A 99 5.83 -12.32 -9.65
C LYS A 99 4.43 -11.71 -9.50
N GLU A 100 3.61 -12.33 -8.65
CA GLU A 100 2.26 -11.91 -8.34
C GLU A 100 1.96 -12.36 -6.90
N VAL A 101 1.16 -11.55 -6.20
CA VAL A 101 0.62 -11.89 -4.88
C VAL A 101 -0.89 -11.65 -4.89
N GLU A 102 -1.62 -12.45 -4.11
CA GLU A 102 -3.07 -12.30 -3.97
C GLU A 102 -3.40 -11.81 -2.56
N ILE A 103 -4.15 -10.72 -2.48
CA ILE A 103 -4.57 -10.09 -1.23
C ILE A 103 -6.09 -9.92 -1.29
N GLU A 104 -6.83 -10.53 -0.37
CA GLU A 104 -8.30 -10.47 -0.33
C GLU A 104 -8.97 -10.84 -1.68
N GLY A 105 -8.38 -11.78 -2.43
CA GLY A 105 -8.87 -12.20 -3.75
C GLY A 105 -8.49 -11.26 -4.90
N VAL A 106 -7.61 -10.28 -4.66
CA VAL A 106 -7.13 -9.32 -5.65
C VAL A 106 -5.65 -9.58 -5.94
N LYS A 107 -5.33 -9.75 -7.22
CA LYS A 107 -3.97 -10.00 -7.70
C LYS A 107 -3.20 -8.70 -7.89
N PHE A 108 -2.03 -8.62 -7.27
CA PHE A 108 -1.07 -7.54 -7.43
C PHE A 108 0.18 -8.05 -8.12
N LYS A 109 0.69 -7.25 -9.07
CA LYS A 109 2.03 -7.48 -9.61
C LYS A 109 3.07 -7.06 -8.58
N THR A 110 4.05 -7.93 -8.39
CA THR A 110 5.30 -7.62 -7.70
C THR A 110 6.36 -7.21 -8.74
N PHE A 111 7.48 -6.63 -8.30
CA PHE A 111 8.55 -6.15 -9.17
C PHE A 111 9.54 -7.25 -9.59
#